data_AF-A0A835ZEG6-F1
#
_entry.id   AF-A0A835ZEG6-F1
#
_cell.length_a   1.000
_cell.length_b   1.000
_cell.length_c   1.000
_cell.angle_alpha   90.00
_cell.angle_beta   90.00
_cell.angle_gamma   90.00
#
_symmetry.space_group_name_H-M   'P 1'
#
loop_
_entity.id
_entity.type
_entity.pdbx_description
1 polymer ?
#
loop_
_entity_poly.entity_id
_entity_poly.type
_entity_poly.pdbx_seq_one_letter_code
_entity_poly.pdbx_strand_id
1 'polypeptide(L)' 'FGRVKIQGPAIITANCIDLPSTVEIVNPNQYLATISDNSILEMEIKLDWGKGYTLAENQSVEGPLDFLRIDA' A
#
# COMPACT_ATOMS: atom_id res chain seq x y z
N PHE A 1 -6.35 -4.14 5.63
CA PHE A 1 -4.93 -3.83 5.35
C PHE A 1 -4.50 -4.64 4.15
N GLY A 2 -3.62 -4.09 3.32
CA GLY A 2 -2.89 -4.81 2.29
C GLY A 2 -1.42 -4.91 2.66
N ARG A 3 -0.73 -5.97 2.24
CA ARG A 3 0.69 -6.18 2.57
C ARG A 3 1.50 -6.53 1.34
N VAL A 4 2.72 -6.03 1.27
CA VAL A 4 3.72 -6.41 0.26
C VAL A 4 4.96 -6.88 1.00
N LYS A 5 5.50 -8.05 0.64
CA LYS A 5 6.79 -8.53 1.13
C LYS A 5 7.50 -9.28 0.00
N ILE A 6 8.49 -8.64 -0.61
CA ILE A 6 9.19 -9.18 -1.79
C ILE A 6 10.70 -9.05 -1.59
N GLN A 7 11.43 -10.12 -1.93
CA GLN A 7 12.89 -10.13 -2.01
C GLN A 7 13.32 -9.82 -3.45
N GLY A 8 14.24 -8.86 -3.61
CA GLY A 8 14.78 -8.45 -4.90
C GLY A 8 15.86 -9.40 -5.46
N PRO A 9 16.27 -9.18 -6.72
CA PRO A 9 15.81 -8.12 -7.61
C PRO A 9 14.43 -8.39 -8.21
N ALA A 10 13.54 -7.39 -8.20
CA ALA A 10 12.15 -7.55 -8.65
C ALA A 10 11.50 -6.22 -9.03
N ILE A 11 10.55 -6.27 -9.97
CA ILE A 11 9.61 -5.17 -10.26
C ILE A 11 8.33 -5.45 -9.47
N ILE A 12 7.88 -4.46 -8.72
CA ILE A 12 6.70 -4.56 -7.86
C ILE A 12 5.57 -3.76 -8.50
N THR A 13 4.44 -4.44 -8.69
CA THR A 13 3.21 -3.87 -9.24
C THR A 13 2.10 -3.94 -8.20
N ALA A 14 0.96 -3.26 -8.43
CA ALA A 14 -0.18 -3.32 -7.54
C ALA A 14 -0.68 -4.76 -7.32
N ASN A 15 -0.57 -5.64 -8.32
CA ASN A 15 -0.93 -7.06 -8.19
C ASN A 15 -0.08 -7.84 -7.17
N CYS A 16 1.03 -7.27 -6.71
CA CYS A 16 1.87 -7.85 -5.65
C CYS A 16 1.34 -7.58 -4.23
N ILE A 17 0.28 -6.77 -4.08
CA ILE A 17 -0.32 -6.48 -2.78
C ILE A 17 -1.24 -7.64 -2.39
N ASP A 18 -0.92 -8.30 -1.28
CA ASP A 18 -1.81 -9.26 -0.66
C ASP A 18 -2.98 -8.52 0.00
N LEU A 19 -4.20 -8.85 -0.42
CA LEU A 19 -5.43 -8.16 -0.05
C LEU A 19 -6.51 -9.16 0.37
N PRO A 20 -7.42 -8.77 1.28
CA PRO A 20 -8.58 -9.59 1.61
C PRO A 20 -9.49 -9.75 0.39
N SER A 21 -10.23 -10.85 0.31
CA SER A 21 -11.14 -11.17 -0.80
C SER A 21 -12.29 -10.17 -1.01
N THR A 22 -12.50 -9.25 -0.08
CA THR A 22 -13.50 -8.18 -0.17
C THR A 22 -13.01 -6.95 -0.94
N VAL A 23 -11.74 -6.91 -1.32
CA VAL A 23 -11.12 -5.78 -2.03
C VAL A 23 -10.54 -6.27 -3.34
N GLU A 24 -10.77 -5.52 -4.41
CA GLU A 24 -10.23 -5.82 -5.74
C GLU A 24 -9.34 -4.68 -6.23
N ILE A 25 -8.22 -5.03 -6.85
CA ILE A 25 -7.33 -4.07 -7.52
C ILE A 25 -7.85 -3.82 -8.92
N VAL A 26 -8.27 -2.59 -9.21
CA VAL A 26 -8.77 -2.19 -10.53
C VAL A 26 -7.66 -2.14 -11.59
N ASN A 27 -6.45 -1.69 -11.22
CA ASN A 27 -5.30 -1.64 -12.12
C ASN A 27 -4.14 -2.51 -11.58
N PRO A 28 -4.11 -3.82 -11.88
CA PRO A 28 -3.09 -4.73 -11.36
C PRO A 28 -1.67 -4.41 -11.88
N ASN A 29 -1.56 -3.77 -13.04
CA ASN A 29 -0.27 -3.48 -13.69
C ASN A 29 0.36 -2.16 -13.23
N GLN A 30 -0.27 -1.43 -12.30
CA GLN A 30 0.27 -0.18 -11.78
C GLN A 30 1.65 -0.41 -11.17
N TYR A 31 2.67 0.25 -11.71
CA TYR A 31 4.02 0.22 -11.16
C TYR A 31 4.06 0.87 -9.77
N LEU A 32 4.73 0.22 -8.82
CA LEU A 32 4.95 0.73 -7.47
C LEU A 32 6.43 1.01 -7.20
N ALA A 33 7.29 0.02 -7.44
CA ALA A 33 8.72 0.12 -7.11
C ALA A 33 9.56 -0.92 -7.88
N THR A 34 10.87 -0.72 -7.86
CA THR A 34 11.87 -1.70 -8.33
C THR A 34 12.88 -1.92 -7.23
N ILE A 35 13.15 -3.18 -6.90
CA ILE A 35 14.28 -3.56 -6.05
C ILE A 35 15.43 -3.97 -6.97
N SER A 36 16.54 -3.24 -6.95
CA SER A 36 17.67 -3.47 -7.85
C SER A 36 18.70 -4.49 -7.32
N ASP A 37 18.65 -4.80 -6.02
CA ASP A 37 19.63 -5.64 -5.33
C ASP A 37 18.94 -6.71 -4.47
N ASN A 38 19.74 -7.46 -3.69
CA ASN A 38 19.25 -8.50 -2.79
C ASN A 38 18.75 -7.91 -1.46
N SER A 39 17.77 -7.01 -1.54
CA SER A 39 17.07 -6.43 -0.38
C SER A 39 15.62 -6.90 -0.33
N ILE A 40 14.98 -6.72 0.82
CA ILE A 40 13.56 -7.05 1.03
C ILE A 40 12.79 -5.75 1.16
N LEU A 41 11.77 -5.56 0.31
CA LEU A 41 10.78 -4.51 0.50
C LEU A 41 9.59 -5.10 1.26
N GLU A 42 9.30 -4.53 2.43
CA GLU A 42 8.15 -4.86 3.25
C GLU A 42 7.33 -3.60 3.53
N MET A 43 6.05 -3.63 3.17
CA MET A 43 5.13 -2.49 3.30
C MET A 43 3.74 -2.97 3.74
N GLU A 44 3.07 -2.15 4.55
CA GLU A 44 1.68 -2.34 4.94
C GLU A 44 0.84 -1.12 4.54
N ILE A 45 -0.35 -1.37 3.99
CA ILE A 45 -1.26 -0.36 3.45
C ILE A 45 -2.58 -0.45 4.20
N LYS A 46 -2.99 0.65 4.83
CA LYS A 46 -4.34 0.76 5.40
C LYS A 46 -5.30 1.21 4.30
N LEU A 47 -6.46 0.56 4.22
CA LEU A 47 -7.52 0.88 3.28
C LEU A 47 -8.72 1.36 4.10
N ASP A 48 -9.22 2.54 3.77
CA ASP A 48 -10.40 3.15 4.40
C ASP A 48 -11.43 3.51 3.33
N TRP A 49 -12.71 3.52 3.72
CA TRP A 49 -13.82 3.87 2.84
C TRP A 49 -14.28 5.30 3.13
N GLY A 50 -14.39 6.12 2.09
CA GLY A 50 -14.73 7.53 2.23
C GLY A 50 -15.48 8.10 1.03
N LYS A 51 -15.75 9.40 1.08
CA LYS A 51 -16.34 10.17 -0.02
C LYS A 51 -15.61 11.51 -0.13
N GLY A 52 -15.37 11.97 -1.36
CA GLY A 52 -14.67 13.22 -1.60
C GLY A 52 -13.16 13.06 -1.48
N TYR A 53 -12.52 14.06 -0.87
CA TYR A 53 -11.07 14.12 -0.68
C TYR A 53 -10.76 14.59 0.74
N THR A 54 -9.79 13.93 1.38
CA THR A 54 -9.37 14.13 2.76
C THR A 54 -7.86 14.29 2.82
N LEU A 55 -7.41 15.48 3.20
CA LEU A 55 -6.00 15.75 3.44
C LEU A 55 -5.44 14.86 4.55
N ALA A 56 -4.19 14.45 4.41
CA ALA A 56 -3.47 13.61 5.35
C ALA A 56 -3.46 14.19 6.75
N GLU A 57 -3.58 15.51 6.96
CA GLU A 57 -3.67 16.16 8.29
C GLU A 57 -5.05 16.01 8.95
N ASN A 58 -6.11 15.85 8.17
CA ASN A 58 -7.51 15.84 8.64
C ASN A 58 -8.05 14.44 8.94
N GLN A 59 -7.33 13.39 8.56
CA GLN A 59 -7.68 12.01 8.90
C GLN A 59 -7.66 11.79 10.44
N SER A 60 -8.50 10.90 10.96
CA SER A 60 -8.46 10.57 12.38
C SER A 60 -7.12 9.91 12.74
N VAL A 61 -6.59 10.24 13.91
CA VAL A 61 -5.41 9.56 14.48
C VAL A 61 -5.88 8.24 15.09
N GLU A 62 -6.30 7.30 14.25
CA GLU A 62 -6.65 5.95 14.67
C GLU A 62 -5.74 4.94 13.96
N GLY A 63 -4.73 4.48 14.68
CA GLY A 63 -3.81 3.46 14.21
C GLY A 63 -2.45 3.47 14.93
N PRO A 64 -1.58 2.51 14.61
CA PRO A 64 -0.21 2.45 15.11
C PRO A 64 0.58 3.72 14.72
N LEU A 65 1.52 4.15 15.58
CA LEU A 65 2.38 5.33 15.38
C LEU A 65 3.28 5.24 14.14
N ASP A 66 3.38 4.05 13.57
CA ASP A 66 4.31 3.60 12.54
C ASP A 66 3.75 3.73 11.11
N PHE A 67 2.57 4.32 10.95
CA PHE A 67 1.99 4.63 9.64
C PHE A 67 2.26 6.07 9.20
N LEU A 68 2.72 6.23 7.95
CA LEU A 68 2.72 7.51 7.26
C LEU A 68 1.34 7.76 6.63
N ARG A 69 0.70 8.88 6.99
CA ARG A 69 -0.60 9.29 6.45
C ARG A 69 -0.44 9.92 5.07
N ILE A 70 -1.32 9.55 4.16
CA ILE A 70 -1.37 10.02 2.76
C ILE A 70 -2.79 10.48 2.46
N ASP A 71 -2.94 11.51 1.64
CA ASP A 71 -4.24 12.03 1.21
C ASP A 71 -5.12 10.93 0.58
N ALA A 72 -6.44 10.99 0.79
CA ALA A 72 -7.41 9.98 0.35
C ALA A 72 -8.74 10.57 -0.13
#